data_AF-A0A258H9Y7-F1
#
_entry.id   AF-A0A258H9Y7-F1
#
_cell.length_a   1.000
_cell.length_b   1.000
_cell.length_c   1.000
_cell.angle_alpha   90.00
_cell.angle_beta   90.00
_cell.angle_gamma   90.00
#
_symmetry.space_group_name_H-M   'P 1'
#
loop_
_entity.id
_entity.type
_entity.pdbx_description
1 polymer ?
#
loop_
_entity_poly.entity_id
_entity_poly.type
_entity_poly.pdbx_seq_one_letter_code
_entity_poly.pdbx_strand_id
1 'polypeptide(L)' 'MRKTYQKYGDQLTIIGVGGVFSAEDAYEKIKSGAHLVELITGMIFEGPGIVGQINRELVTLLKRDGYTHISQAVGAHLRK' A
#
# COMPACT_ATOMS: atom_id res chain seq x y z
N MET A 1 4.01 -6.70 -7.69
CA MET A 1 3.94 -7.24 -6.32
C MET A 1 3.14 -8.54 -6.21
N ARG A 2 1.91 -8.65 -6.75
CA ARG A 2 1.06 -9.85 -6.64
C ARG A 2 1.76 -11.20 -6.87
N LYS A 3 2.41 -11.41 -8.03
CA LYS A 3 3.12 -12.67 -8.33
C LYS A 3 4.24 -12.97 -7.31
N THR A 4 4.96 -11.94 -6.87
CA THR A 4 6.03 -12.06 -5.87
C THR A 4 5.46 -12.46 -4.52
N TYR A 5 4.41 -11.77 -4.04
CA TYR A 5 3.77 -12.11 -2.76
C TYR A 5 3.10 -13.47 -2.79
N GLN A 6 2.48 -13.88 -3.90
CA GLN A 6 1.94 -15.25 -4.05
C GLN A 6 3.03 -16.33 -3.92
N LYS A 7 4.25 -16.06 -4.37
CA LYS A 7 5.35 -17.03 -4.36
C LYS A 7 6.12 -17.05 -3.04
N TYR A 8 6.32 -15.90 -2.42
CA TYR A 8 7.20 -15.76 -1.25
C TYR A 8 6.46 -15.38 0.04
N GLY A 9 5.22 -14.91 -0.06
CA GLY A 9 4.43 -14.42 1.08
C GLY A 9 5.23 -13.43 1.92
N ASP A 10 5.21 -13.66 3.22
CA ASP A 10 5.88 -12.83 4.22
C ASP A 10 7.38 -13.18 4.38
N GLN A 11 7.95 -14.09 3.58
CA GLN A 11 9.40 -14.39 3.61
C GLN A 11 10.25 -13.24 3.07
N LEU A 12 9.65 -12.34 2.29
CA LEU A 12 10.32 -11.16 1.74
C LEU A 12 9.54 -9.90 2.11
N THR A 13 10.27 -8.86 2.54
CA THR A 13 9.70 -7.51 2.56
C THR A 13 9.62 -6.99 1.13
N ILE A 14 8.41 -6.71 0.66
CA ILE A 14 8.14 -6.23 -0.70
C ILE A 14 7.84 -4.74 -0.66
N ILE A 15 8.60 -3.95 -1.42
CA ILE A 15 8.38 -2.51 -1.59
C ILE A 15 7.63 -2.28 -2.91
N GLY A 16 6.47 -1.63 -2.84
CA GLY A 16 5.66 -1.26 -4.00
C GLY A 16 6.05 0.12 -4.53
N VAL A 17 6.63 0.16 -5.72
CA VAL A 17 7.00 1.40 -6.42
C VAL A 17 6.05 1.72 -7.59
N GLY A 18 6.04 2.99 -8.00
CA GLY A 18 5.51 3.49 -9.27
C GLY A 18 4.00 3.72 -9.31
N GLY A 19 3.58 4.92 -9.73
CA GLY A 19 2.16 5.26 -9.90
C GLY A 19 1.40 5.33 -8.57
N VAL A 20 1.85 6.19 -7.65
CA VAL A 20 1.19 6.43 -6.36
C VAL A 20 0.95 7.93 -6.25
N PHE A 21 -0.30 8.34 -6.36
CA PHE A 21 -0.74 9.73 -6.29
C PHE A 21 -1.87 9.92 -5.27
N SER A 22 -2.34 8.83 -4.66
CA SER A 22 -3.44 8.83 -3.68
C SER A 22 -3.25 7.74 -2.62
N ALA A 23 -4.07 7.79 -1.57
CA ALA A 23 -4.11 6.75 -0.56
C ALA A 23 -4.63 5.43 -1.13
N GLU A 24 -5.60 5.49 -2.05
CA GLU A 24 -6.13 4.36 -2.78
C GLU A 24 -5.04 3.65 -3.57
N ASP A 25 -4.19 4.37 -4.31
CA ASP A 25 -3.08 3.78 -5.06
C ASP A 25 -2.12 3.02 -4.14
N ALA A 26 -1.74 3.64 -3.01
CA ALA A 26 -0.87 3.03 -2.02
C ALA A 26 -1.54 1.78 -1.41
N TYR A 27 -2.82 1.87 -1.10
CA TYR A 27 -3.57 0.80 -0.48
C TYR A 27 -3.80 -0.39 -1.42
N GLU A 28 -4.05 -0.14 -2.71
CA GLU A 28 -4.13 -1.17 -3.74
C GLU A 28 -2.81 -1.95 -3.87
N LYS A 29 -1.67 -1.26 -3.77
CA LYS A 29 -0.36 -1.92 -3.73
C LYS A 29 -0.21 -2.80 -2.49
N ILE A 30 -0.61 -2.30 -1.32
CA ILE A 30 -0.58 -3.04 -0.06
C ILE A 30 -1.46 -4.30 -0.14
N LYS A 31 -2.72 -4.16 -0.57
CA LYS A 31 -3.65 -5.29 -0.76
C LYS A 31 -3.18 -6.29 -1.81
N SER A 32 -2.36 -5.84 -2.77
CA SER A 32 -1.69 -6.68 -3.75
C SER A 32 -0.40 -7.36 -3.24
N GLY A 33 0.02 -7.11 -1.99
CA GLY A 33 1.14 -7.77 -1.33
C GLY A 33 2.37 -6.90 -1.06
N ALA A 34 2.28 -5.57 -1.20
CA ALA A 34 3.36 -4.68 -0.76
C ALA A 34 3.32 -4.49 0.77
N HIS A 35 4.49 -4.51 1.39
CA HIS A 35 4.69 -4.20 2.81
C HIS A 35 4.97 -2.71 3.03
N LEU A 36 5.65 -2.09 2.07
CA LEU A 36 5.99 -0.67 2.04
C LEU A 36 5.63 -0.09 0.66
N VAL A 37 5.40 1.21 0.60
CA VAL A 37 5.15 1.94 -0.65
C VAL A 37 6.15 3.08 -0.77
N GLU A 38 6.77 3.20 -1.94
CA GLU A 38 7.75 4.24 -2.25
C GLU A 38 7.21 5.20 -3.32
N LEU A 39 7.43 6.49 -3.10
CA LEU A 39 6.95 7.56 -3.95
C LEU A 39 8.13 8.36 -4.52
N ILE A 40 8.12 8.58 -5.83
CA ILE A 40 9.01 9.53 -6.52
C ILE A 40 8.16 10.50 -7.32
N THR A 41 7.59 10.03 -8.43
CA THR A 41 6.82 10.85 -9.37
C THR A 41 5.64 11.58 -8.70
N GLY A 42 4.88 10.88 -7.84
CA GLY A 42 3.77 11.50 -7.09
C GLY A 42 4.24 12.63 -6.18
N MET A 43 5.41 12.50 -5.55
CA MET A 43 5.97 13.55 -4.69
C MET A 43 6.43 14.78 -5.49
N ILE A 44 6.92 14.57 -6.72
CA ILE A 44 7.35 15.66 -7.62
C ILE A 44 6.14 16.47 -8.09
N PHE A 45 5.03 15.81 -8.45
CA PHE A 45 3.84 16.47 -8.98
C PHE A 45 2.91 17.06 -7.90
N GLU A 46 2.68 16.31 -6.81
CA GLU A 46 1.72 16.68 -5.75
C GLU A 46 2.40 17.42 -4.57
N GLY A 47 3.73 17.49 -4.60
CA GLY A 47 4.55 18.05 -3.53
C GLY A 47 4.76 17.09 -2.36
N PRO A 48 5.68 17.42 -1.42
CA PRO A 48 6.06 16.53 -0.32
C PRO A 48 4.92 16.25 0.68
N GLY A 49 3.89 17.10 0.71
CA GLY A 49 2.74 16.97 1.63
C GLY A 49 1.88 15.72 1.37
N ILE A 50 1.95 15.15 0.15
CA ILE A 50 1.16 13.99 -0.25
C ILE A 50 1.38 12.78 0.65
N VAL A 51 2.60 12.59 1.16
CA VAL A 51 2.92 11.44 2.04
C VAL A 51 2.10 11.50 3.33
N GLY A 52 1.96 12.70 3.91
CA GLY A 52 1.14 12.91 5.10
C GLY A 52 -0.36 12.74 4.82
N GLN A 53 -0.83 13.17 3.65
CA GLN A 53 -2.21 12.97 3.23
C GLN A 53 -2.53 11.48 3.07
N ILE A 54 -1.69 10.74 2.33
CA ILE A 54 -1.82 9.30 2.11
C ILE A 54 -1.90 8.56 3.46
N ASN A 55 -1.01 8.86 4.41
CA ASN A 55 -1.01 8.20 5.71
C ASN A 55 -2.30 8.45 6.51
N ARG A 56 -2.88 9.66 6.44
CA ARG A 56 -4.15 9.97 7.12
C ARG A 56 -5.32 9.24 6.48
N GLU A 57 -5.41 9.26 5.16
CA GLU A 57 -6.49 8.63 4.40
C GLU A 57 -6.41 7.09 4.45
N LEU A 58 -5.21 6.51 4.51
CA LEU A 58 -5.01 5.08 4.74
C LEU A 58 -5.69 4.58 6.01
N VAL A 59 -5.68 5.37 7.10
CA VAL A 59 -6.39 5.00 8.34
C VAL A 59 -7.90 4.87 8.09
N THR A 60 -8.47 5.74 7.26
CA THR A 60 -9.88 5.68 6.88
C THR A 60 -10.17 4.44 6.04
N LEU A 61 -9.31 4.13 5.06
CA LEU A 61 -9.44 2.94 4.20
C LEU A 61 -9.32 1.64 5.00
N LEU A 62 -8.39 1.57 5.95
CA LEU A 62 -8.24 0.42 6.85
C LEU A 62 -9.50 0.20 7.69
N LYS A 63 -10.03 1.27 8.30
CA LYS A 63 -11.26 1.20 9.10
C LYS A 63 -12.46 0.76 8.26
N ARG A 64 -12.58 1.27 7.03
CA ARG A 64 -13.64 0.88 6.09
C ARG A 64 -13.62 -0.62 5.81
N ASP A 65 -12.43 -1.20 5.67
CA ASP A 65 -12.23 -2.61 5.40
C ASP A 65 -12.18 -3.47 6.70
N GLY A 66 -12.44 -2.88 7.87
CA GLY A 66 -12.48 -3.58 9.15
C GLY A 66 -11.12 -3.93 9.74
N TYR A 67 -10.03 -3.34 9.24
CA TYR A 67 -8.68 -3.56 9.73
C TYR A 67 -8.30 -2.59 10.84
N THR A 68 -7.64 -3.11 11.87
CA THR A 68 -7.06 -2.36 12.99
C THR A 68 -5.57 -2.10 12.81
N HIS A 69 -4.91 -2.82 11.89
CA HIS A 69 -3.49 -2.68 11.63
C HIS A 69 -3.17 -2.90 10.15
N ILE A 70 -2.24 -2.11 9.59
CA ILE A 70 -1.93 -2.12 8.15
C ILE A 70 -1.44 -3.49 7.65
N SER A 71 -0.78 -4.28 8.50
CA SER A 71 -0.33 -5.64 8.15
C SER A 71 -1.48 -6.59 7.80
N GLN A 72 -2.69 -6.33 8.29
CA GLN A 72 -3.86 -7.14 7.95
C GLN A 72 -4.27 -6.95 6.49
N ALA A 73 -4.01 -5.77 5.93
CA ALA A 73 -4.30 -5.47 4.53
C ALA A 73 -3.25 -6.02 3.56
N VAL A 74 -2.04 -6.36 4.02
CA VAL A 74 -0.97 -6.88 3.13
C VAL A 74 -1.44 -8.18 2.48
N GLY A 75 -1.51 -8.16 1.15
CA GLY A 75 -1.92 -9.33 0.37
C GLY A 75 -3.40 -9.71 0.53
N ALA A 76 -4.25 -8.84 1.07
CA ALA A 76 -5.67 -9.12 1.31
C ALA A 76 -6.43 -9.58 0.06
N HIS A 77 -6.05 -9.12 -1.15
CA HIS A 77 -6.65 -9.59 -2.41
C HIS A 77 -6.31 -11.03 -2.79
N LEU A 78 -5.37 -11.64 -2.08
CA LEU A 78 -4.80 -12.95 -2.39
C LEU A 78 -5.21 -14.02 -1.37
N ARG A 79 -5.88 -13.60 -0.29
CA ARG A 79 -6.48 -14.50 0.70
C ARG A 79 -7.87 -14.91 0.18
N LYS A 80 -8.15 -16.22 0.18
CA LYS A 80 -9.47 -16.76 -0.18
C LYS A 80 -10.47 -16.52 0.93
#